data_AF-A0A2N5GGV5-F1
#
_entry.id   AF-A0A2N5GGV5-F1
#
_cell.length_a   1.000
_cell.length_b   1.000
_cell.length_c   1.000
_cell.angle_alpha   90.00
_cell.angle_beta   90.00
_cell.angle_gamma   90.00
#
_symmetry.space_group_name_H-M   'P 1'
#
loop_
_entity.id
_entity.type
_entity.pdbx_description
1 polymer ?
#
loop_
_entity_poly.entity_id
_entity_poly.type
_entity_poly.pdbx_seq_one_letter_code
_entity_poly.pdbx_strand_id
1 'polypeptide(L)' 'MKLKELSGSSNYHQGYGAGSGSIIKEEYECPCGKGKVFYEKDDIPGFRDSDIYTDCKECNDKYEFRRGIATIK' A
#
# COMPACT_ATOMS: atom_id res chain seq x y z
N MET A 1 -0.07 15.12 -0.62
CA MET A 1 -1.02 15.00 -1.76
C MET A 1 -1.85 13.75 -1.56
N LYS A 2 -3.18 13.80 -1.69
CA LYS A 2 -4.03 12.60 -1.62
C LYS A 2 -3.98 11.86 -2.95
N LEU A 3 -3.82 10.56 -2.91
CA LEU A 3 -3.86 9.70 -4.09
C LEU A 3 -5.29 9.21 -4.34
N LYS A 4 -5.62 8.97 -5.60
CA LYS A 4 -6.90 8.40 -6.01
C LYS A 4 -6.81 6.89 -5.91
N GLU A 5 -7.67 6.27 -5.11
CA GLU A 5 -7.79 4.81 -5.05
C GLU A 5 -8.39 4.27 -6.36
N LEU A 6 -7.76 3.23 -6.90
CA LEU A 6 -8.19 2.50 -8.08
C LEU A 6 -8.85 1.18 -7.71
N SER A 7 -8.28 0.48 -6.73
CA SER A 7 -8.80 -0.77 -6.20
C SER A 7 -8.37 -0.96 -4.75
N GLY A 8 -9.14 -1.74 -4.00
CA GLY A 8 -8.85 -2.07 -2.61
C GLY A 8 -9.47 -3.42 -2.25
N SER A 9 -8.72 -4.25 -1.54
CA SER A 9 -9.19 -5.53 -1.02
C SER A 9 -8.68 -5.75 0.40
N SER A 10 -9.49 -6.42 1.20
CA SER A 10 -9.14 -6.84 2.56
C SER A 10 -9.66 -8.25 2.73
N ASN A 11 -8.74 -9.20 2.86
CA ASN A 11 -9.07 -10.62 2.97
C ASN A 11 -8.77 -11.09 4.39
N TYR A 12 -9.78 -11.62 5.07
CA TYR A 12 -9.60 -12.21 6.38
C TYR A 12 -8.67 -13.43 6.31
N HIS A 13 -7.76 -13.53 7.28
CA HIS A 13 -6.87 -14.66 7.45
C HIS A 13 -6.94 -15.14 8.91
N GLN A 14 -7.14 -16.45 9.10
CA GLN A 14 -7.26 -17.03 10.44
C GLN A 14 -5.95 -16.92 11.27
N GLY A 15 -4.83 -16.68 10.59
CA GLY A 15 -3.50 -16.57 11.20
C GLY A 15 -2.85 -17.94 11.45
N TYR A 16 -1.57 -17.91 11.85
CA TYR A 16 -0.74 -19.10 12.07
C TYR A 16 -0.48 -19.36 13.56
N GLY A 17 -1.49 -19.15 14.41
CA GLY A 17 -1.43 -19.42 15.85
C GLY A 17 -1.21 -18.20 16.74
N ALA A 18 -0.75 -17.06 16.20
CA ALA A 18 -0.58 -15.81 16.95
C ALA A 18 -1.86 -14.93 17.01
N GLY A 19 -2.87 -15.26 16.21
CA GLY A 19 -4.14 -14.54 16.12
C GLY A 19 -4.58 -14.34 14.67
N SER A 20 -5.87 -14.07 14.46
CA SER A 20 -6.40 -13.76 13.14
C SER A 20 -6.13 -12.30 12.76
N GLY A 21 -6.22 -12.03 11.47
CA GLY A 21 -5.95 -10.71 10.90
C GLY A 21 -6.49 -10.59 9.50
N SER A 22 -6.01 -9.59 8.77
CA SER A 22 -6.40 -9.37 7.38
C SER A 22 -5.21 -9.04 6.49
N ILE A 23 -5.27 -9.51 5.25
CA ILE A 23 -4.33 -9.12 4.20
C ILE A 23 -5.01 -8.00 3.41
N ILE A 24 -4.46 -6.79 3.51
CA ILE A 24 -4.93 -5.59 2.83
C ILE A 24 -4.07 -5.36 1.60
N LYS A 25 -4.70 -5.15 0.44
CA LYS A 25 -4.03 -4.72 -0.78
C LYS A 25 -4.81 -3.59 -1.42
N GLU A 26 -4.16 -2.46 -1.64
CA GLU A 26 -4.75 -1.25 -2.22
C GLU A 26 -3.88 -0.75 -3.37
N GLU A 27 -4.50 -0.33 -4.45
CA GLU A 27 -3.86 0.31 -5.60
C GLU A 27 -4.33 1.76 -5.69
N TYR A 28 -3.37 2.67 -5.84
CA TYR A 28 -3.64 4.08 -6.07
C TYR A 28 -3.05 4.54 -7.40
N GLU A 29 -3.66 5.57 -7.99
CA GLU A 29 -3.12 6.28 -9.14
C GLU A 29 -1.88 7.05 -8.71
N CYS A 30 -0.79 6.91 -9.46
CA CYS A 30 0.43 7.69 -9.24
C CYS A 30 0.15 9.19 -9.44
N PRO A 31 0.73 10.10 -8.65
CA PRO A 31 0.46 11.53 -8.74
C PRO A 31 0.78 12.15 -10.11
N CYS A 32 1.62 11.52 -10.93
CA CYS A 32 1.91 11.95 -12.30
C CYS A 32 0.97 11.36 -13.37
N GLY A 33 0.08 10.42 -13.01
CA GLY A 33 -0.83 9.72 -13.91
C GLY A 33 -0.19 8.66 -14.80
N LYS A 34 1.14 8.44 -14.73
CA LYS A 34 1.87 7.50 -15.61
C LYS A 34 2.09 6.11 -15.01
N GLY A 35 1.51 5.81 -13.85
CA GLY A 35 1.73 4.55 -13.14
C GLY A 35 0.80 4.40 -11.94
N LYS A 36 1.11 3.44 -11.08
CA LYS A 36 0.35 3.14 -9.86
C LYS A 36 1.24 3.11 -8.63
N VAL A 37 0.60 3.19 -7.48
CA VAL A 37 1.20 3.00 -6.16
C VAL A 37 0.46 1.83 -5.52
N PHE A 38 1.21 0.86 -5.03
CA PHE A 38 0.70 -0.37 -4.44
C PHE A 38 0.98 -0.32 -2.95
N TYR A 39 -0.05 -0.53 -2.14
CA TYR A 39 0.05 -0.66 -0.70
C TYR A 39 -0.41 -2.05 -0.30
N GLU A 40 0.43 -2.76 0.45
CA GLU A 40 0.13 -4.07 0.98
C GLU A 40 0.37 -4.08 2.48
N LYS A 41 -0.55 -4.68 3.25
CA LYS A 41 -0.39 -4.83 4.70
C LYS A 41 -0.94 -6.16 5.17
N ASP A 42 -0.07 -6.95 5.78
CA ASP A 42 -0.46 -8.09 6.60
C ASP A 42 -0.78 -7.58 8.02
N ASP A 43 -2.05 -7.34 8.30
CA ASP A 43 -2.57 -7.00 9.62
C ASP A 43 -2.80 -8.27 10.46
N ILE A 44 -1.84 -9.19 10.41
CA ILE A 44 -1.88 -10.48 11.12
C ILE A 44 -0.90 -10.40 12.30
N PRO A 45 -1.35 -10.67 13.54
CA PRO A 45 -0.49 -10.70 14.71
C PRO A 45 0.75 -11.58 14.50
N GLY A 46 1.93 -11.03 14.82
CA GLY A 46 3.21 -11.75 14.66
C GLY A 46 3.84 -11.67 13.27
N PHE A 47 3.18 -11.06 12.29
CA PHE A 47 3.75 -10.75 10.97
C PHE A 47 4.08 -9.24 10.89
N ARG A 48 5.27 -8.92 10.36
CA ARG A 48 5.72 -7.57 9.97
C ARG A 48 5.56 -7.46 8.46
N ASP A 49 5.33 -6.32 7.83
CA ASP A 49 4.91 -4.95 8.18
C ASP A 49 4.35 -4.40 6.85
N SER A 50 3.62 -3.29 6.84
CA SER A 50 3.09 -2.77 5.57
C SER A 50 4.21 -2.42 4.58
N ASP A 51 4.01 -2.76 3.31
CA ASP A 51 4.87 -2.34 2.21
C ASP A 51 4.15 -1.36 1.30
N ILE A 52 4.91 -0.42 0.73
CA ILE A 52 4.38 0.52 -0.26
C ILE A 52 5.42 0.80 -1.33
N TYR A 53 5.02 0.62 -2.58
CA TYR A 53 5.89 0.78 -3.73
C TYR A 53 5.15 1.38 -4.92
N THR A 54 5.89 1.84 -5.92
CA THR A 54 5.33 2.37 -7.17
C THR A 54 6.10 1.81 -8.36
N ASP A 55 5.40 1.57 -9.48
CA ASP A 55 6.06 1.27 -10.75
C ASP A 55 6.65 2.53 -11.42
N CYS A 56 6.32 3.72 -10.92
CA CYS A 56 6.78 4.98 -11.48
C CYS A 56 8.10 5.44 -10.86
N LYS A 57 9.22 5.18 -11.54
CA LYS A 57 10.56 5.61 -11.10
C LYS A 57 10.65 7.12 -10.83
N GLU A 58 10.12 7.95 -11.73
CA GLU A 58 10.14 9.42 -11.57
C GLU A 58 9.51 9.87 -10.26
N CYS A 59 8.38 9.25 -9.87
CA CYS A 59 7.70 9.58 -8.63
C CYS A 59 8.29 8.88 -7.42
N ASN A 60 8.92 7.71 -7.59
CA ASN A 60 9.67 7.06 -6.53
C ASN A 60 10.83 7.91 -6.02
N ASP A 61 11.53 8.62 -6.90
CA ASP A 61 12.62 9.53 -6.50
C ASP A 61 12.10 10.84 -5.89
N LYS A 62 10.93 11.33 -6.32
CA LYS A 62 10.38 12.63 -5.89
C LYS A 62 9.50 12.57 -4.64
N TYR A 63 8.82 11.45 -4.41
CA TYR A 63 7.79 11.32 -3.38
C TYR A 63 8.07 10.17 -2.42
N GLU A 64 7.74 10.39 -1.15
CA GLU A 64 7.52 9.36 -0.15
C GLU A 64 6.04 8.99 -0.16
N PHE A 65 5.76 7.70 -0.36
CA PHE A 65 4.40 7.17 -0.39
C PHE A 65 4.00 6.62 0.97
N ARG A 66 2.74 6.88 1.35
CA ARG A 66 2.01 6.25 2.45
C ARG A 66 0.64 5.85 1.93
N ARG A 67 -0.10 5.04 2.71
CA ARG A 67 -1.46 4.62 2.35
C ARG A 67 -2.34 5.81 1.94
N GLY A 68 -2.66 5.91 0.65
CA GLY A 68 -3.46 6.98 0.04
C GLY A 68 -2.82 8.37 -0.01
N ILE A 69 -1.54 8.52 0.33
CA ILE A 69 -0.86 9.83 0.42
C ILE A 69 0.52 9.78 -0.22
N ALA A 70 0.84 10.78 -1.05
CA ALA A 70 2.21 11.06 -1.49
C ALA A 70 2.70 12.39 -0.91
N THR A 71 3.91 12.39 -0.36
CA THR A 71 4.57 13.59 0.20
C THR A 71 5.86 13.81 -0.56
N ILE A 72 6.22 15.05 -0.88
CA ILE A 72 7.51 15.34 -1.55
C ILE A 72 8.63 15.00 -0.56
N LYS A 73 9.67 14.32 -1.05
CA LYS A 73 10.88 14.00 -0.27
C LYS A 73 11.72 15.24 0.02
#